data_AF-A0A964J8F3-F1
#
_entry.id   AF-A0A964J8F3-F1
#
_cell.length_a   1.000
_cell.length_b   1.000
_cell.length_c   1.000
_cell.angle_alpha   90.00
_cell.angle_beta   90.00
_cell.angle_gamma   90.00
#
_symmetry.space_group_name_H-M   'P 1'
#
loop_
_entity.id
_entity.type
_entity.pdbx_description
1 polymer ?
#
loop_
_entity_poly.entity_id
_entity_poly.type
_entity_poly.pdbx_seq_one_letter_code
_entity_poly.pdbx_strand_id
1 'polypeptide(L)'
;MSQSDTPPDPILAAIKFDAAGLVPAIAQQFDTGEVLMMAWMNAEAVMETLATGRVCYFSRSRGRLWRKGETSGQQQILQDFRLDCDGDTVLLLVDQAGVACHTGRRSCFYLAARDGGWVEIAAPLVAPDELYGAAKPVAQTPITVITGFLGAGKTTLLNHLLKQPALAGTAVLVNEFGEIGLDHLLVEKLDESTVLLNSGCLCCSVRGDLSKALRDLLPRIQGGEIQRVVVETTGLADPAPILATLMSDVTAATKFRLDGVVTVVDAVHGAGQMDAHPEALRQIVIADRIVLSKTDLATPDAVVTLRERIAHLNPGARQITADHGAVDADALLHVGLFDMSEKNPDVRGWLAAETYADRPASSGPNRHDDHIQAFCLTFDAPLHWQGIGSWLEMLVATRGESLLRVKGILNLHGQERPVAIHGVQHLFHPPTLLAAWPEGDPRTSRLVFITRDLPRDVIEDGLRAFNAAAETA
;
A
#
# COMPACT_ATOMS: atom_id res chain seq x y z
N MET A 1 -7.06 -23.41 45.19
CA MET A 1 -6.92 -22.05 44.65
C MET A 1 -7.45 -21.10 45.72
N SER A 2 -6.58 -20.37 46.40
CA SER A 2 -6.97 -19.17 47.12
C SER A 2 -5.93 -18.11 46.82
N GLN A 3 -6.45 -16.95 46.43
CA GLN A 3 -5.77 -15.79 45.89
C GLN A 3 -4.80 -15.22 46.94
N SER A 4 -3.71 -14.63 46.45
CA SER A 4 -2.69 -13.96 47.24
C SER A 4 -3.27 -12.71 47.92
N ASP A 5 -3.58 -12.81 49.21
CA ASP A 5 -3.93 -11.70 50.11
C ASP A 5 -2.70 -10.81 50.40
N THR A 6 -2.23 -10.07 49.39
CA THR A 6 -1.48 -8.84 49.66
C THR A 6 -2.51 -7.72 49.67
N PRO A 7 -2.65 -6.92 50.74
CA PRO A 7 -3.57 -5.80 50.71
C PRO A 7 -3.25 -4.91 49.50
N PRO A 8 -4.26 -4.46 48.73
CA PRO A 8 -4.00 -3.59 47.59
C PRO A 8 -3.25 -2.36 48.08
N ASP A 9 -2.23 -1.96 47.34
CA ASP A 9 -1.46 -0.74 47.61
C ASP A 9 -2.43 0.40 47.99
N PRO A 10 -2.24 1.08 49.14
CA PRO A 10 -3.19 2.10 49.60
C PRO A 10 -3.43 3.21 48.56
N ILE A 11 -2.49 3.44 47.65
CA ILE A 11 -2.65 4.35 46.52
C ILE A 11 -3.65 3.75 45.51
N LEU A 12 -3.49 2.48 45.12
CA LEU A 12 -4.43 1.81 44.21
C LEU A 12 -5.84 1.70 44.81
N ALA A 13 -5.94 1.49 46.12
CA ALA A 13 -7.23 1.40 46.82
C ALA A 13 -8.02 2.72 46.81
N ALA A 14 -7.34 3.86 46.68
CA ALA A 14 -7.98 5.17 46.58
C ALA A 14 -8.48 5.49 45.15
N ILE A 15 -7.96 4.82 44.13
CA ILE A 15 -8.30 5.07 42.72
C ILE A 15 -9.53 4.25 42.32
N LYS A 16 -10.54 4.93 41.76
CA LYS A 16 -11.73 4.30 41.19
C LYS A 16 -11.50 4.00 39.71
N PHE A 17 -11.17 2.76 39.42
CA PHE A 17 -11.11 2.27 38.04
C PHE A 17 -12.52 2.01 37.50
N ASP A 18 -12.71 2.26 36.20
CA ASP A 18 -13.95 1.98 35.48
C ASP A 18 -14.18 0.46 35.29
N ALA A 19 -15.27 0.10 34.60
CA ALA A 19 -15.60 -1.30 34.31
C ALA A 19 -14.55 -2.04 33.45
N ALA A 20 -13.68 -1.31 32.75
CA ALA A 20 -12.57 -1.86 31.99
C ALA A 20 -11.26 -1.93 32.81
N GLY A 21 -11.30 -1.55 34.09
CA GLY A 21 -10.13 -1.49 34.95
C GLY A 21 -9.22 -0.29 34.65
N LEU A 22 -9.76 0.80 34.11
CA LEU A 22 -9.02 1.97 33.67
C LEU A 22 -9.42 3.24 34.43
N VAL A 23 -8.47 4.15 34.61
CA VAL A 23 -8.69 5.50 35.14
C VAL A 23 -8.16 6.54 34.12
N PRO A 24 -8.89 7.63 33.83
CA PRO A 24 -8.36 8.73 33.05
C PRO A 24 -7.23 9.44 33.81
N ALA A 25 -6.16 9.74 33.09
CA ALA A 25 -4.97 10.42 33.61
C ALA A 25 -4.66 11.64 32.73
N ILE A 26 -4.71 12.82 33.33
CA ILE A 26 -4.34 14.09 32.71
C ILE A 26 -2.86 14.34 32.98
N ALA A 27 -2.08 14.56 31.93
CA ALA A 27 -0.70 15.02 32.05
C ALA A 27 -0.65 16.53 31.90
N GLN A 28 -0.08 17.18 32.91
CA GLN A 28 0.12 18.63 32.95
C GLN A 28 1.59 18.94 33.18
N GLN A 29 2.11 19.92 32.44
CA GLN A 29 3.48 20.38 32.63
C GLN A 29 3.62 21.02 34.02
N PHE A 30 4.58 20.54 34.81
CA PHE A 30 4.65 20.81 36.26
C PHE A 30 4.86 22.28 36.62
N ASP A 31 5.57 23.05 35.79
CA ASP A 31 5.97 24.44 36.06
C ASP A 31 5.03 25.48 35.41
N THR A 32 4.53 25.21 34.21
CA THR A 32 3.65 26.13 33.47
C THR A 32 2.17 25.90 33.73
N GLY A 33 1.78 24.71 34.19
CA GLY A 33 0.38 24.30 34.28
C GLY A 33 -0.27 24.01 32.92
N GLU A 34 0.49 23.95 31.82
CA GLU A 34 -0.05 23.60 30.50
C GLU A 34 -0.58 22.16 30.50
N VAL A 35 -1.85 21.96 30.11
CA VAL A 35 -2.41 20.62 29.94
C VAL A 35 -1.90 20.03 28.63
N LEU A 36 -1.16 18.93 28.74
CA LEU A 36 -0.45 18.33 27.62
C LEU A 36 -1.28 17.25 26.93
N MET A 37 -1.87 16.33 27.69
CA MET A 37 -2.65 15.23 27.13
C MET A 37 -3.52 14.55 28.19
N MET A 38 -4.47 13.74 27.71
CA MET A 38 -5.21 12.78 28.52
C MET A 38 -4.96 11.37 27.96
N ALA A 39 -4.70 10.43 28.85
CA ALA A 39 -4.54 9.00 28.53
C ALA A 39 -5.19 8.15 29.61
N TRP A 40 -5.14 6.82 29.46
CA TRP A 40 -5.73 5.87 30.41
C TRP A 40 -4.63 5.15 31.17
N MET A 41 -4.87 4.82 32.42
CA MET A 41 -3.98 3.98 33.24
C MET A 41 -4.79 2.82 33.82
N ASN A 42 -4.23 1.61 33.82
CA ASN A 42 -4.69 0.51 34.65
C ASN A 42 -3.84 0.44 35.93
N ALA A 43 -4.18 -0.47 36.85
CA ALA A 43 -3.43 -0.62 38.11
C ALA A 43 -1.92 -0.85 37.88
N GLU A 44 -1.54 -1.67 36.88
CA GLU A 44 -0.13 -1.91 36.54
C GLU A 44 0.59 -0.65 36.06
N ALA A 45 -0.05 0.17 35.22
CA ALA A 45 0.51 1.43 34.75
C ALA A 45 0.73 2.45 35.88
N VAL A 46 -0.18 2.49 36.87
CA VAL A 46 -0.04 3.31 38.08
C VAL A 46 1.18 2.87 38.88
N MET A 47 1.28 1.57 39.16
CA MET A 47 2.41 1.02 39.92
C MET A 47 3.74 1.26 39.23
N GLU A 48 3.82 1.05 37.91
CA GLU A 48 5.06 1.29 37.16
C GLU A 48 5.44 2.78 37.15
N THR A 49 4.46 3.68 37.00
CA THR A 49 4.70 5.12 37.01
C THR A 49 5.28 5.59 38.34
N LEU A 50 4.69 5.15 39.45
CA LEU A 50 5.15 5.49 40.80
C LEU A 50 6.52 4.86 41.11
N ALA A 51 6.74 3.62 40.68
CA ALA A 51 8.00 2.91 40.95
C ALA A 51 9.19 3.46 40.15
N THR A 52 8.96 3.86 38.89
CA THR A 52 10.05 4.27 37.98
C THR A 52 10.25 5.77 37.90
N GLY A 53 9.29 6.58 38.34
CA GLY A 53 9.28 8.03 38.12
C GLY A 53 9.11 8.42 36.65
N ARG A 54 8.87 7.45 35.76
CA ARG A 54 8.59 7.67 34.33
C ARG A 54 7.14 7.31 34.07
N VAL A 55 6.42 8.20 33.38
CA VAL A 55 5.00 7.98 33.15
C VAL A 55 4.74 6.81 32.18
N CYS A 56 3.96 5.86 32.67
CA CYS A 56 3.45 4.70 31.96
C CYS A 56 1.92 4.79 31.86
N TYR A 57 1.38 4.51 30.68
CA TYR A 57 -0.06 4.50 30.40
C TYR A 57 -0.50 3.10 29.97
N PHE A 58 -1.81 2.88 29.89
CA PHE A 58 -2.42 1.72 29.26
C PHE A 58 -3.00 2.10 27.89
N SER A 59 -2.49 1.46 26.83
CA SER A 59 -2.99 1.70 25.48
C SER A 59 -4.21 0.82 25.20
N ARG A 60 -5.41 1.42 25.20
CA ARG A 60 -6.67 0.72 24.93
C ARG A 60 -6.70 0.01 23.57
N SER A 61 -6.04 0.57 22.55
CA SER A 61 -5.97 -0.03 21.21
C SER A 61 -4.95 -1.16 21.09
N ARG A 62 -3.87 -1.13 21.90
CA ARG A 62 -2.81 -2.15 21.88
C ARG A 62 -2.97 -3.21 22.98
N GLY A 63 -3.87 -3.00 23.93
CA GLY A 63 -4.12 -3.89 25.07
C GLY A 63 -2.90 -4.10 25.96
N ARG A 64 -1.98 -3.12 26.05
CA ARG A 64 -0.72 -3.24 26.80
C ARG A 64 -0.25 -1.91 27.39
N LEU A 65 0.67 -2.00 28.34
CA LEU A 65 1.40 -0.87 28.91
C LEU A 65 2.19 -0.09 27.83
N TRP A 66 2.21 1.22 27.96
CA TRP A 66 2.83 2.17 27.04
C TRP A 66 3.61 3.21 27.83
N ARG A 67 4.95 3.15 27.76
CA ARG A 67 5.82 4.13 28.42
C ARG A 67 5.96 5.35 27.52
N LYS A 68 5.60 6.53 28.02
CA LYS A 68 5.63 7.73 27.17
C LYS A 68 7.05 7.99 26.68
N GLY A 69 7.18 8.22 25.38
CA GLY A 69 8.47 8.47 24.72
C GLY A 69 9.39 7.24 24.62
N GLU A 70 8.89 6.01 24.80
CA GLU A 70 9.71 4.79 24.65
C GLU A 70 10.31 4.64 23.25
N THR A 71 9.58 5.09 22.23
CA THR A 71 10.03 5.06 20.82
C THR A 71 10.57 6.41 20.34
N SER A 72 9.95 7.53 20.74
CA SER A 72 10.27 8.86 20.23
C SER A 72 11.31 9.64 21.05
N GLY A 73 11.72 9.12 22.21
CA GLY A 73 12.57 9.85 23.17
C GLY A 73 11.86 11.00 23.90
N GLN A 74 10.63 11.35 23.53
CA GLN A 74 9.82 12.42 24.14
C GLN A 74 9.16 11.95 25.45
N GLN A 75 9.99 11.73 26.46
CA GLN A 75 9.60 11.14 27.74
C GLN A 75 8.86 12.12 28.64
N GLN A 76 8.10 11.57 29.58
CA GLN A 76 7.47 12.32 30.68
C GLN A 76 8.05 11.78 31.98
N ILE A 77 8.71 12.67 32.72
CA ILE A 77 9.21 12.38 34.06
C ILE A 77 8.18 12.87 35.06
N LEU A 78 7.75 11.98 35.95
CA LEU A 78 6.77 12.28 36.98
C LEU A 78 7.41 13.18 38.04
N GLN A 79 6.77 14.32 38.30
CA GLN A 79 7.11 15.23 39.40
C GLN A 79 6.13 15.08 40.55
N ASP A 80 4.84 14.88 40.25
CA ASP A 80 3.80 14.69 41.27
C ASP A 80 2.65 13.84 40.71
N PHE A 81 2.04 13.02 41.58
CA PHE A 81 0.91 12.16 41.25
C PHE A 81 -0.26 12.54 42.16
N ARG A 82 -1.29 13.12 41.56
CA ARG A 82 -2.45 13.64 42.29
C ARG A 82 -3.70 12.89 41.87
N LEU A 83 -4.61 12.79 42.82
CA LEU A 83 -5.94 12.23 42.64
C LEU A 83 -6.95 13.34 42.91
N ASP A 84 -8.04 13.35 42.16
CA ASP A 84 -9.13 14.28 42.39
C ASP A 84 -9.96 13.91 43.64
N CYS A 85 -11.03 14.68 43.91
CA CYS A 85 -11.75 14.58 45.18
C CYS A 85 -12.61 13.31 45.32
N ASP A 86 -13.03 12.69 44.21
CA ASP A 86 -13.82 11.47 44.24
C ASP A 86 -13.03 10.23 43.79
N GLY A 87 -11.80 10.40 43.31
CA GLY A 87 -10.88 9.31 43.02
C GLY A 87 -11.00 8.72 41.63
N ASP A 88 -11.81 9.31 40.75
CA ASP A 88 -12.03 8.79 39.40
C ASP A 88 -11.11 9.38 38.33
N THR A 89 -10.30 10.39 38.68
CA THR A 89 -9.38 11.03 37.73
C THR A 89 -8.02 11.32 38.35
N VAL A 90 -6.95 10.93 37.64
CA VAL A 90 -5.57 11.18 38.03
C VAL A 90 -5.03 12.43 37.33
N LEU A 91 -4.31 13.28 38.07
CA LEU A 91 -3.51 14.37 37.54
C LEU A 91 -2.03 14.07 37.76
N LEU A 92 -1.29 13.94 36.65
CA LEU A 92 0.15 13.77 36.62
C LEU A 92 0.80 15.13 36.35
N LEU A 93 1.56 15.64 37.32
CA LEU A 93 2.49 16.74 37.04
C LEU A 93 3.76 16.13 36.47
N VAL A 94 4.09 16.50 35.25
CA VAL A 94 5.20 15.91 34.50
C VAL A 94 6.16 16.98 34.03
N ASP A 95 7.44 16.63 33.96
CA ASP A 95 8.41 17.33 33.14
C ASP A 95 8.46 16.66 31.76
N GLN A 96 7.88 17.33 30.76
CA GLN A 96 7.79 16.83 29.39
C GLN A 96 9.03 17.21 28.59
N ALA A 97 9.80 16.18 28.19
CA ALA A 97 10.82 16.34 27.19
C ALA A 97 10.18 16.54 25.81
N GLY A 98 10.45 17.69 25.19
CA GLY A 98 9.94 18.12 23.87
C GLY A 98 8.41 18.07 23.75
N VAL A 99 7.86 17.25 22.86
CA VAL A 99 6.41 17.30 22.51
C VAL A 99 5.61 16.14 23.12
N ALA A 100 4.42 16.43 23.64
CA ALA A 100 3.56 15.40 24.21
C ALA A 100 2.76 14.63 23.14
N CYS A 101 2.38 15.30 22.05
CA CYS A 101 1.53 14.73 21.01
C CYS A 101 2.32 14.05 19.89
N HIS A 102 1.76 12.96 19.34
CA HIS A 102 2.32 12.25 18.18
C HIS A 102 2.27 13.09 16.88
N THR A 103 1.47 14.16 16.86
CA THR A 103 1.36 15.08 15.71
C THR A 103 2.42 16.16 15.69
N GLY A 104 3.45 16.08 16.54
CA GLY A 104 4.50 17.11 16.58
C GLY A 104 4.24 18.26 17.55
N ARG A 105 3.13 18.25 18.29
CA ARG A 105 2.66 19.40 19.07
C ARG A 105 2.88 19.24 20.57
N ARG A 106 3.10 20.36 21.26
CA ARG A 106 3.26 20.42 22.73
C ARG A 106 2.08 19.81 23.48
N SER A 107 0.87 20.16 23.06
CA SER A 107 -0.38 19.67 23.64
C SER A 107 -1.21 18.90 22.59
N CYS A 108 -1.92 17.86 23.04
CA CYS A 108 -2.96 17.18 22.28
C CYS A 108 -4.19 18.07 22.05
N PHE A 109 -4.35 19.14 22.83
CA PHE A 109 -5.50 20.04 22.78
C PHE A 109 -5.23 21.25 21.87
N TYR A 110 -4.87 20.97 20.61
CA TYR A 110 -4.47 21.98 19.62
C TYR A 110 -5.62 22.46 18.71
N LEU A 111 -6.84 21.94 18.89
CA LEU A 111 -8.03 22.35 18.17
C LEU A 111 -8.97 23.12 19.10
N ALA A 112 -9.47 24.26 18.64
CA ALA A 112 -10.48 25.06 19.34
C ALA A 112 -11.71 25.25 18.46
N ALA A 113 -12.90 25.19 19.07
CA ALA A 113 -14.14 25.56 18.40
C ALA A 113 -14.24 27.09 18.29
N ARG A 114 -14.18 27.63 17.07
CA ARG A 114 -14.27 29.06 16.76
C ARG A 114 -15.05 29.26 15.47
N ASP A 115 -15.87 30.31 15.41
CA ASP A 115 -16.60 30.72 14.20
C ASP A 115 -17.40 29.58 13.52
N GLY A 116 -17.97 28.68 14.32
CA GLY A 116 -18.75 27.55 13.83
C GLY A 116 -17.93 26.37 13.28
N GLY A 117 -16.60 26.38 13.45
CA GLY A 117 -15.70 25.31 12.99
C GLY A 117 -14.57 24.99 13.99
N TRP A 118 -13.76 24.00 13.62
CA TRP A 118 -12.54 23.63 14.35
C TRP A 118 -11.34 24.38 13.76
N VAL A 119 -10.64 25.14 14.60
CA VAL A 119 -9.46 25.92 14.22
C VAL A 119 -8.24 25.37 14.96
N GLU A 120 -7.15 25.14 14.23
CA GLU A 120 -5.86 24.83 14.86
C GLU A 120 -5.31 26.06 15.57
N ILE A 121 -5.04 25.93 16.87
CA ILE A 121 -4.53 27.00 17.74
C ILE A 121 -3.04 26.82 18.08
N ALA A 122 -2.42 25.72 17.66
CA ALA A 122 -1.00 25.46 17.85
C ALA A 122 -0.42 24.70 16.64
N ALA A 123 0.70 25.19 16.12
CA ALA A 123 1.44 24.53 15.05
C ALA A 123 2.32 23.39 15.61
N PRO A 124 2.67 22.37 14.80
CA PRO A 124 3.70 21.39 15.15
C PRO A 124 5.03 22.09 15.48
N LEU A 125 5.65 21.72 16.61
CA LEU A 125 6.99 22.18 16.98
C LEU A 125 8.09 21.27 16.40
N VAL A 126 7.75 20.02 16.16
CA VAL A 126 8.63 19.00 15.57
C VAL A 126 7.80 18.29 14.51
N ALA A 127 8.33 18.07 13.31
CA ALA A 127 7.57 17.31 12.32
C ALA A 127 7.29 15.89 12.86
N PRO A 128 6.11 15.28 12.63
CA PRO A 128 5.86 13.90 13.04
C PRO A 128 6.95 12.93 12.57
N ASP A 129 7.51 13.20 11.39
CA ASP A 129 8.62 12.47 10.78
C ASP A 129 9.96 12.66 11.53
N GLU A 130 10.15 13.70 12.32
CA GLU A 130 11.36 13.88 13.15
C GLU A 130 11.21 13.18 14.51
N LEU A 131 9.98 13.03 15.02
CA LEU A 131 9.70 12.45 16.34
C LEU A 131 9.94 10.95 16.45
N TYR A 132 9.67 10.21 15.39
CA TYR A 132 9.76 8.76 15.39
C TYR A 132 10.99 8.27 14.59
N GLY A 133 11.91 9.19 14.30
CA GLY A 133 12.76 9.14 13.10
C GLY A 133 11.87 9.27 11.85
N ALA A 134 12.43 9.69 10.72
CA ALA A 134 11.70 9.53 9.45
C ALA A 134 11.29 8.08 9.45
N ALA A 135 9.98 7.79 9.54
CA ALA A 135 9.50 6.48 9.94
C ALA A 135 10.39 5.47 9.24
N LYS A 136 11.26 4.75 9.98
CA LYS A 136 12.00 3.65 9.33
C LYS A 136 10.85 2.86 8.75
N PRO A 137 10.69 2.80 7.41
CA PRO A 137 9.49 2.21 6.86
C PRO A 137 9.41 0.86 7.55
N VAL A 138 8.33 0.58 8.27
CA VAL A 138 8.07 -0.82 8.64
C VAL A 138 8.14 -1.49 7.29
N ALA A 139 9.19 -2.28 7.05
CA ALA A 139 9.51 -2.74 5.72
C ALA A 139 8.31 -3.58 5.29
N GLN A 140 7.40 -2.94 4.56
CA GLN A 140 6.18 -3.57 4.13
C GLN A 140 6.62 -4.76 3.30
N THR A 141 6.11 -5.93 3.63
CA THR A 141 6.47 -7.15 2.92
C THR A 141 5.98 -7.01 1.47
N PRO A 142 6.88 -7.09 0.47
CA PRO A 142 6.50 -6.97 -0.92
C PRO A 142 5.60 -8.14 -1.33
N ILE A 143 4.54 -7.82 -2.06
CA ILE A 143 3.62 -8.76 -2.69
C ILE A 143 3.73 -8.64 -4.20
N THR A 144 4.15 -9.71 -4.87
CA THR A 144 4.09 -9.81 -6.33
C THR A 144 2.86 -10.62 -6.73
N VAL A 145 2.04 -10.09 -7.63
CA VAL A 145 0.89 -10.82 -8.17
C VAL A 145 1.28 -11.42 -9.52
N ILE A 146 1.18 -12.74 -9.66
CA ILE A 146 1.38 -13.45 -10.93
C ILE A 146 0.01 -13.82 -11.49
N THR A 147 -0.28 -13.31 -12.68
CA THR A 147 -1.53 -13.54 -13.40
C THR A 147 -1.26 -13.93 -14.86
N GLY A 148 -2.32 -14.17 -15.64
CA GLY A 148 -2.24 -14.63 -17.02
C GLY A 148 -3.25 -15.73 -17.30
N PHE A 149 -3.67 -15.86 -18.56
CA PHE A 149 -4.80 -16.71 -18.96
C PHE A 149 -4.56 -18.21 -18.67
N LEU A 150 -5.60 -19.06 -18.76
CA LEU A 150 -5.44 -20.49 -18.50
C LEU A 150 -4.41 -21.11 -19.45
N GLY A 151 -3.58 -22.00 -18.90
CA GLY A 151 -2.54 -22.66 -19.67
C GLY A 151 -1.37 -21.77 -20.09
N ALA A 152 -1.33 -20.49 -19.69
CA ALA A 152 -0.22 -19.60 -20.03
C ALA A 152 1.14 -19.99 -19.42
N GLY A 153 1.18 -20.94 -18.49
CA GLY A 153 2.43 -21.40 -17.86
C GLY A 153 2.82 -20.67 -16.59
N LYS A 154 1.86 -20.06 -15.88
CA LYS A 154 2.06 -19.41 -14.57
C LYS A 154 2.76 -20.32 -13.56
N THR A 155 2.22 -21.53 -13.36
CA THR A 155 2.78 -22.52 -12.42
C THR A 155 4.20 -22.94 -12.83
N THR A 156 4.46 -23.15 -14.13
CA THR A 156 5.80 -23.47 -14.65
C THR A 156 6.79 -22.33 -14.36
N LEU A 157 6.39 -21.08 -14.61
CA LEU A 157 7.19 -19.90 -14.28
C LEU A 157 7.47 -19.83 -12.78
N LEU A 158 6.44 -19.94 -11.94
CA LEU A 158 6.55 -19.87 -10.48
C LEU A 158 7.50 -20.94 -9.94
N ASN A 159 7.38 -22.19 -10.40
CA ASN A 159 8.29 -23.27 -10.02
C ASN A 159 9.74 -23.01 -10.40
N HIS A 160 9.97 -22.41 -11.56
CA HIS A 160 11.31 -22.04 -11.97
C HIS A 160 11.88 -20.93 -11.08
N LEU A 161 11.07 -19.91 -10.77
CA LEU A 161 11.48 -18.80 -9.91
C LEU A 161 11.81 -19.26 -8.48
N LEU A 162 10.98 -20.13 -7.89
CA LEU A 162 11.18 -20.60 -6.51
C LEU A 162 12.48 -21.41 -6.32
N LYS A 163 13.05 -21.94 -7.41
CA LYS A 163 14.37 -22.62 -7.39
C LYS A 163 15.55 -21.65 -7.30
N GLN A 164 15.33 -20.35 -7.48
CA GLN A 164 16.39 -19.35 -7.51
C GLN A 164 16.66 -18.77 -6.10
N PRO A 165 17.93 -18.53 -5.73
CA PRO A 165 18.28 -17.96 -4.42
C PRO A 165 17.60 -16.61 -4.14
N ALA A 166 17.36 -15.82 -5.19
CA ALA A 166 16.66 -14.55 -5.10
C ALA A 166 15.26 -14.69 -4.48
N LEU A 167 14.59 -15.85 -4.63
CA LEU A 167 13.27 -16.15 -4.06
C LEU A 167 13.32 -16.87 -2.70
N ALA A 168 14.47 -16.98 -2.05
CA ALA A 168 14.54 -17.50 -0.68
C ALA A 168 13.61 -16.70 0.28
N GLY A 169 12.93 -17.40 1.19
CA GLY A 169 11.98 -16.78 2.14
C GLY A 169 10.71 -16.24 1.48
N THR A 170 10.25 -16.85 0.38
CA THR A 170 9.00 -16.49 -0.30
C THR A 170 7.84 -17.36 0.18
N ALA A 171 6.74 -16.73 0.58
CA ALA A 171 5.45 -17.42 0.74
C ALA A 171 4.64 -17.33 -0.54
N VAL A 172 4.03 -18.45 -0.95
CA VAL A 172 3.23 -18.52 -2.18
C VAL A 172 1.78 -18.80 -1.83
N LEU A 173 0.89 -17.93 -2.30
CA LEU A 173 -0.56 -18.05 -2.17
C LEU A 173 -1.15 -18.34 -3.56
N VAL A 174 -1.76 -19.50 -3.74
CA VAL A 174 -2.42 -19.87 -4.99
C VAL A 174 -3.92 -19.66 -4.80
N ASN A 175 -4.48 -18.69 -5.54
CA ASN A 175 -5.90 -18.35 -5.46
C ASN A 175 -6.66 -19.05 -6.61
N GLU A 176 -7.27 -20.19 -6.32
CA GLU A 176 -8.12 -20.94 -7.26
C GLU A 176 -9.62 -20.59 -7.14
N PHE A 177 -10.31 -20.45 -8.27
CA PHE A 177 -11.77 -20.33 -8.38
C PHE A 177 -12.30 -21.62 -9.02
N GLY A 178 -12.99 -22.47 -8.24
CA GLY A 178 -13.69 -23.67 -8.75
C GLY A 178 -13.63 -24.88 -7.81
N GLU A 179 -14.64 -25.75 -7.84
CA GLU A 179 -14.87 -26.87 -6.90
C GLU A 179 -13.83 -28.00 -6.87
N ILE A 180 -12.75 -27.95 -7.65
CA ILE A 180 -11.77 -29.05 -7.70
C ILE A 180 -10.36 -28.48 -7.85
N GLY A 181 -9.62 -28.39 -6.73
CA GLY A 181 -8.20 -28.06 -6.73
C GLY A 181 -7.36 -29.21 -7.26
N LEU A 182 -7.05 -29.16 -8.56
CA LEU A 182 -6.20 -30.16 -9.24
C LEU A 182 -4.73 -29.72 -9.34
N ASP A 183 -4.38 -28.46 -9.04
CA ASP A 183 -3.00 -27.98 -9.23
C ASP A 183 -2.09 -28.16 -7.99
N HIS A 184 -2.54 -28.95 -7.00
CA HIS A 184 -1.76 -29.33 -5.80
C HIS A 184 -0.56 -30.28 -6.05
N LEU A 185 -0.26 -30.63 -7.30
CA LEU A 185 0.74 -31.66 -7.63
C LEU A 185 1.98 -31.17 -8.38
N LEU A 186 2.09 -29.88 -8.69
CA LEU A 186 3.18 -29.37 -9.54
C LEU A 186 4.14 -28.38 -8.88
N VAL A 187 3.91 -27.93 -7.64
CA VAL A 187 4.97 -27.23 -6.88
C VAL A 187 5.68 -28.29 -6.05
N GLU A 188 6.77 -28.85 -6.61
CA GLU A 188 7.71 -29.68 -5.87
C GLU A 188 8.02 -28.99 -4.54
N LYS A 189 7.82 -29.69 -3.41
CA LYS A 189 8.32 -29.26 -2.10
C LYS A 189 9.83 -29.04 -2.24
N LEU A 190 10.24 -27.81 -2.47
CA LEU A 190 11.62 -27.41 -2.55
C LEU A 190 11.89 -26.54 -1.32
N ASP A 191 12.64 -27.16 -0.41
CA ASP A 191 13.23 -26.70 0.84
C ASP A 191 12.31 -26.24 1.98
N GLU A 192 12.83 -26.38 3.21
CA GLU A 192 12.17 -26.14 4.52
C GLU A 192 11.65 -24.69 4.72
N SER A 193 11.92 -23.77 3.78
CA SER A 193 11.60 -22.33 3.88
C SER A 193 10.34 -21.89 3.13
N THR A 194 9.80 -22.74 2.25
CA THR A 194 8.70 -22.38 1.34
C THR A 194 7.38 -22.92 1.87
N VAL A 195 6.43 -22.03 2.21
CA VAL A 195 5.13 -22.46 2.73
C VAL A 195 4.02 -22.13 1.76
N LEU A 196 3.45 -23.20 1.23
CA LEU A 196 2.25 -23.20 0.41
C LEU A 196 1.04 -23.20 1.34
N LEU A 197 0.20 -22.17 1.21
CA LEU A 197 -1.09 -22.11 1.90
C LEU A 197 -2.22 -22.20 0.88
N ASN A 198 -3.17 -23.10 1.13
CA ASN A 198 -4.39 -23.22 0.35
C ASN A 198 -5.45 -22.27 0.93
N SER A 199 -5.82 -21.24 0.18
CA SER A 199 -7.02 -20.45 0.46
C SER A 199 -8.20 -21.12 -0.25
N GLY A 200 -8.85 -22.06 0.43
CA GLY A 200 -9.96 -22.86 -0.10
C GLY A 200 -11.21 -22.05 -0.47
N CYS A 201 -12.09 -22.68 -1.27
CA CYS A 201 -13.32 -22.11 -1.82
C CYS A 201 -14.46 -21.95 -0.79
N LEU A 202 -15.19 -20.83 -0.88
CA LEU A 202 -16.64 -20.77 -0.63
C LEU A 202 -17.23 -19.58 -1.41
N CYS A 203 -18.36 -19.83 -2.07
CA CYS A 203 -19.13 -18.91 -2.89
C CYS A 203 -19.66 -17.71 -2.08
N CYS A 204 -18.79 -16.74 -1.74
CA CYS A 204 -19.03 -15.31 -1.39
C CYS A 204 -17.78 -14.61 -0.76
N SER A 205 -16.58 -15.22 -0.69
CA SER A 205 -15.52 -14.79 0.25
C SER A 205 -14.14 -14.43 -0.32
N VAL A 206 -14.01 -14.03 -1.60
CA VAL A 206 -12.70 -13.68 -2.20
C VAL A 206 -11.91 -12.65 -1.37
N ARG A 207 -12.59 -11.65 -0.81
CA ARG A 207 -11.97 -10.60 0.02
C ARG A 207 -11.57 -11.10 1.42
N GLY A 208 -12.32 -12.06 1.97
CA GLY A 208 -12.10 -12.59 3.32
C GLY A 208 -10.95 -13.57 3.40
N ASP A 209 -10.80 -14.41 2.37
CA ASP A 209 -9.86 -15.53 2.38
C ASP A 209 -8.41 -15.07 2.14
N LEU A 210 -8.19 -14.14 1.21
CA LEU A 210 -6.87 -13.55 0.98
C LEU A 210 -6.40 -12.71 2.18
N SER A 211 -7.24 -11.84 2.73
CA SER A 211 -6.91 -11.05 3.93
C SER A 211 -6.62 -11.93 5.15
N LYS A 212 -7.28 -13.08 5.26
CA LYS A 212 -6.99 -14.06 6.32
C LYS A 212 -5.64 -14.73 6.09
N ALA A 213 -5.39 -15.26 4.88
CA ALA A 213 -4.12 -15.89 4.54
C ALA A 213 -2.94 -14.95 4.78
N LEU A 214 -3.04 -13.68 4.36
CA LEU A 214 -2.00 -12.67 4.61
C LEU A 214 -1.78 -12.41 6.11
N ARG A 215 -2.85 -12.38 6.93
CA ARG A 215 -2.74 -12.25 8.38
C ARG A 215 -2.05 -13.44 9.03
N ASP A 216 -2.33 -14.65 8.56
CA ASP A 216 -1.74 -15.88 9.06
C ASP A 216 -0.22 -15.96 8.77
N LEU A 217 0.27 -15.24 7.75
CA LEU A 217 1.71 -15.11 7.46
C LEU A 217 2.44 -14.12 8.38
N LEU A 218 1.74 -13.19 9.04
CA LEU A 218 2.37 -12.12 9.82
C LEU A 218 3.33 -12.60 10.91
N PRO A 219 3.04 -13.66 11.70
CA PRO A 219 3.99 -14.14 12.71
C PRO A 219 5.32 -14.59 12.12
N ARG A 220 5.30 -15.21 10.94
CA ARG A 220 6.49 -15.74 10.25
C ARG A 220 7.26 -14.65 9.51
N ILE A 221 6.55 -13.62 9.03
CA ILE A 221 7.16 -12.36 8.57
C ILE A 221 7.88 -11.67 9.72
N GLN A 222 7.26 -11.58 10.90
CA GLN A 222 7.88 -11.00 12.09
C GLN A 222 9.08 -11.83 12.58
N GLY A 223 9.03 -13.15 12.41
CA GLY A 223 10.15 -14.06 12.68
C GLY A 223 11.29 -14.01 11.66
N GLY A 224 11.13 -13.27 10.56
CA GLY A 224 12.14 -13.16 9.49
C GLY A 224 12.23 -14.37 8.56
N GLU A 225 11.34 -15.36 8.71
CA GLU A 225 11.26 -16.53 7.83
C GLU A 225 10.75 -16.16 6.43
N ILE A 226 9.79 -15.24 6.38
CA ILE A 226 9.15 -14.77 5.14
C ILE A 226 9.58 -13.33 4.90
N GLN A 227 10.19 -13.09 3.74
CA GLN A 227 10.65 -11.79 3.30
C GLN A 227 9.78 -11.23 2.17
N ARG A 228 9.02 -12.08 1.48
CA ARG A 228 8.11 -11.69 0.39
C ARG A 228 6.93 -12.64 0.24
N VAL A 229 5.88 -12.18 -0.41
CA VAL A 229 4.71 -12.99 -0.77
C VAL A 229 4.50 -12.93 -2.28
N VAL A 230 4.20 -14.09 -2.88
CA VAL A 230 3.74 -14.18 -4.26
C VAL A 230 2.30 -14.68 -4.26
N VAL A 231 1.43 -14.00 -4.98
CA VAL A 231 0.03 -14.39 -5.16
C VAL A 231 -0.18 -14.83 -6.61
N GLU A 232 -0.43 -16.12 -6.83
CA GLU A 232 -0.87 -16.63 -8.13
C GLU A 232 -2.40 -16.51 -8.24
N THR A 233 -2.89 -15.90 -9.32
CA THR A 233 -4.33 -15.82 -9.62
C THR A 233 -4.75 -16.95 -10.57
N THR A 234 -6.02 -17.34 -10.57
CA THR A 234 -6.52 -18.22 -11.64
C THR A 234 -6.39 -17.60 -13.02
N GLY A 235 -6.39 -18.47 -14.04
CA GLY A 235 -6.34 -18.02 -15.42
C GLY A 235 -7.55 -17.21 -15.89
N LEU A 236 -8.72 -17.38 -15.27
CA LEU A 236 -9.94 -16.63 -15.57
C LEU A 236 -10.15 -15.43 -14.64
N ALA A 237 -9.32 -15.25 -13.60
CA ALA A 237 -9.53 -14.16 -12.66
C ALA A 237 -9.21 -12.81 -13.32
N ASP A 238 -10.13 -11.87 -13.11
CA ASP A 238 -9.78 -10.45 -13.14
C ASP A 238 -8.85 -10.17 -11.93
N PRO A 239 -7.65 -9.60 -12.12
CA PRO A 239 -6.75 -9.28 -11.01
C PRO A 239 -7.22 -8.07 -10.17
N ALA A 240 -8.15 -7.24 -10.67
CA ALA A 240 -8.58 -6.02 -9.96
C ALA A 240 -9.15 -6.28 -8.55
N PRO A 241 -10.03 -7.28 -8.29
CA PRO A 241 -10.52 -7.61 -6.95
C PRO A 241 -9.41 -8.04 -5.96
N ILE A 242 -8.37 -8.72 -6.46
CA ILE A 242 -7.22 -9.11 -5.62
C ILE A 242 -6.45 -7.85 -5.23
N LEU A 243 -6.15 -6.97 -6.18
CA LEU A 243 -5.54 -5.68 -5.89
C LEU A 243 -6.40 -4.83 -4.93
N ALA A 244 -7.73 -4.84 -5.12
CA ALA A 244 -8.68 -4.18 -4.24
C ALA A 244 -8.50 -4.62 -2.80
N THR A 245 -8.38 -5.94 -2.58
CA THR A 245 -8.20 -6.51 -1.26
C THR A 245 -6.88 -6.06 -0.64
N LEU A 246 -5.79 -6.12 -1.40
CA LEU A 246 -4.46 -5.68 -0.97
C LEU A 246 -4.42 -4.18 -0.59
N MET A 247 -5.20 -3.36 -1.30
CA MET A 247 -5.21 -1.90 -1.14
C MET A 247 -6.21 -1.39 -0.10
N SER A 248 -7.34 -2.06 0.07
CA SER A 248 -8.46 -1.58 0.91
C SER A 248 -8.55 -2.25 2.28
N ASP A 249 -7.91 -3.40 2.47
CA ASP A 249 -7.83 -4.03 3.79
C ASP A 249 -6.78 -3.31 4.65
N VAL A 250 -7.19 -2.81 5.82
CA VAL A 250 -6.34 -2.02 6.71
C VAL A 250 -5.10 -2.80 7.15
N THR A 251 -5.21 -4.10 7.37
CA THR A 251 -4.06 -4.92 7.78
C THR A 251 -3.14 -5.17 6.59
N ALA A 252 -3.70 -5.49 5.43
CA ALA A 252 -2.92 -5.68 4.20
C ALA A 252 -2.15 -4.41 3.84
N ALA A 253 -2.85 -3.28 3.74
CA ALA A 253 -2.28 -1.99 3.33
C ALA A 253 -1.20 -1.46 4.29
N THR A 254 -1.23 -1.84 5.58
CA THR A 254 -0.24 -1.38 6.56
C THR A 254 0.97 -2.31 6.70
N LYS A 255 0.84 -3.60 6.36
CA LYS A 255 1.90 -4.60 6.55
C LYS A 255 2.56 -5.05 5.26
N PHE A 256 1.85 -4.91 4.15
CA PHE A 256 2.28 -5.34 2.84
C PHE A 256 2.31 -4.17 1.87
N ARG A 257 3.11 -4.30 0.81
CA ARG A 257 3.11 -3.38 -0.32
C ARG A 257 3.00 -4.18 -1.61
N LEU A 258 2.22 -3.69 -2.56
CA LEU A 258 2.20 -4.28 -3.89
C LEU A 258 3.54 -3.95 -4.58
N ASP A 259 4.32 -4.99 -4.84
CA ASP A 259 5.57 -4.90 -5.59
C ASP A 259 5.28 -4.76 -7.09
N GLY A 260 4.32 -5.50 -7.61
CA GLY A 260 3.89 -5.36 -9.00
C GLY A 260 3.02 -6.51 -9.48
N VAL A 261 2.49 -6.37 -10.69
CA VAL A 261 1.71 -7.38 -11.38
C VAL A 261 2.50 -7.93 -12.57
N VAL A 262 2.78 -9.23 -12.53
CA VAL A 262 3.45 -9.98 -13.60
C VAL A 262 2.41 -10.79 -14.34
N THR A 263 2.29 -10.57 -15.65
CA THR A 263 1.32 -11.28 -16.50
C THR A 263 2.04 -12.23 -17.45
N VAL A 264 1.71 -13.52 -17.36
CA VAL A 264 2.22 -14.54 -18.26
C VAL A 264 1.28 -14.67 -19.47
N VAL A 265 1.84 -14.56 -20.67
CA VAL A 265 1.11 -14.66 -21.94
C VAL A 265 1.68 -15.80 -22.77
N ASP A 266 0.81 -16.70 -23.20
CA ASP A 266 1.16 -17.82 -24.09
C ASP A 266 1.47 -17.30 -25.49
N ALA A 267 2.68 -17.52 -26.00
CA ALA A 267 3.06 -17.06 -27.35
C ALA A 267 2.31 -17.78 -28.48
N VAL A 268 1.78 -18.98 -28.25
CA VAL A 268 1.03 -19.77 -29.23
C VAL A 268 -0.43 -19.34 -29.28
N HIS A 269 -1.05 -19.16 -28.12
CA HIS A 269 -2.50 -18.94 -28.01
C HIS A 269 -2.90 -17.50 -27.65
N GLY A 270 -1.95 -16.66 -27.23
CA GLY A 270 -2.23 -15.35 -26.62
C GLY A 270 -3.05 -14.42 -27.50
N ALA A 271 -2.75 -14.35 -28.80
CA ALA A 271 -3.51 -13.49 -29.72
C ALA A 271 -5.00 -13.88 -29.78
N GLY A 272 -5.29 -15.17 -29.96
CA GLY A 272 -6.68 -15.65 -29.98
C GLY A 272 -7.38 -15.53 -28.63
N GLN A 273 -6.65 -15.68 -27.52
CA GLN A 273 -7.18 -15.46 -26.18
C GLN A 273 -7.58 -14.01 -25.95
N MET A 274 -6.79 -13.06 -26.44
CA MET A 274 -7.10 -11.62 -26.38
C MET A 274 -8.36 -11.27 -27.19
N ASP A 275 -8.58 -11.95 -28.32
CA ASP A 275 -9.78 -11.74 -29.14
C ASP A 275 -11.04 -12.30 -28.50
N ALA A 276 -10.94 -13.48 -27.88
CA ALA A 276 -12.09 -14.21 -27.36
C ALA A 276 -12.46 -13.85 -25.91
N HIS A 277 -11.50 -13.38 -25.11
CA HIS A 277 -11.66 -13.27 -23.66
C HIS A 277 -11.26 -11.90 -23.12
N PRO A 278 -12.23 -11.09 -22.64
CA PRO A 278 -11.96 -9.80 -22.01
C PRO A 278 -11.00 -9.87 -20.82
N GLU A 279 -10.96 -11.00 -20.12
CA GLU A 279 -10.07 -11.26 -18.98
C GLU A 279 -8.60 -11.22 -19.41
N ALA A 280 -8.25 -11.81 -20.57
CA ALA A 280 -6.90 -11.81 -21.10
C ALA A 280 -6.41 -10.37 -21.38
N LEU A 281 -7.29 -9.52 -21.93
CA LEU A 281 -6.98 -8.10 -22.15
C LEU A 281 -6.76 -7.35 -20.82
N ARG A 282 -7.62 -7.56 -19.82
CA ARG A 282 -7.48 -6.90 -18.51
C ARG A 282 -6.17 -7.29 -17.81
N GLN A 283 -5.79 -8.57 -17.88
CA GLN A 283 -4.53 -9.08 -17.34
C GLN A 283 -3.31 -8.45 -18.02
N ILE A 284 -3.36 -8.21 -19.33
CA ILE A 284 -2.27 -7.54 -20.07
C ILE A 284 -2.18 -6.05 -19.68
N VAL A 285 -3.32 -5.36 -19.61
CA VAL A 285 -3.37 -3.91 -19.34
C VAL A 285 -2.84 -3.53 -17.96
N ILE A 286 -3.18 -4.33 -16.95
CA ILE A 286 -2.77 -4.08 -15.56
C ILE A 286 -1.29 -4.43 -15.28
N ALA A 287 -0.67 -5.21 -16.16
CA ALA A 287 0.67 -5.75 -15.96
C ALA A 287 1.74 -4.66 -15.81
N ASP A 288 2.58 -4.74 -14.78
CA ASP A 288 3.84 -4.00 -14.71
C ASP A 288 4.94 -4.72 -15.53
N ARG A 289 4.87 -6.05 -15.61
CA ARG A 289 5.77 -6.88 -16.42
C ARG A 289 4.99 -7.93 -17.18
N ILE A 290 5.42 -8.22 -18.42
CA ILE A 290 4.82 -9.27 -19.24
C ILE A 290 5.86 -10.34 -19.54
N VAL A 291 5.51 -11.60 -19.29
CA VAL A 291 6.33 -12.77 -19.58
C VAL A 291 5.70 -13.53 -20.73
N LEU A 292 6.39 -13.59 -21.87
CA LEU A 292 5.98 -14.43 -23.00
C LEU A 292 6.51 -15.85 -22.78
N SER A 293 5.60 -16.79 -22.60
CA SER A 293 5.92 -18.22 -22.47
C SER A 293 5.74 -18.94 -23.79
N LYS A 294 6.30 -20.15 -23.90
CA LYS A 294 6.12 -21.04 -25.05
C LYS A 294 6.56 -20.44 -26.39
N THR A 295 7.51 -19.50 -26.37
CA THR A 295 8.04 -18.90 -27.61
C THR A 295 8.79 -19.91 -28.46
N ASP A 296 9.26 -21.01 -27.87
CA ASP A 296 9.85 -22.18 -28.53
C ASP A 296 8.83 -22.96 -29.39
N LEU A 297 7.53 -22.86 -29.07
CA LEU A 297 6.45 -23.54 -29.78
C LEU A 297 5.75 -22.64 -30.80
N ALA A 298 5.97 -21.34 -30.76
CA ALA A 298 5.36 -20.36 -31.65
C ALA A 298 6.27 -20.04 -32.84
N THR A 299 5.68 -19.65 -33.98
CA THR A 299 6.49 -19.15 -35.10
C THR A 299 7.07 -17.78 -34.77
N PRO A 300 8.27 -17.43 -35.28
CA PRO A 300 8.86 -16.12 -35.03
C PRO A 300 7.92 -14.94 -35.37
N ASP A 301 7.19 -15.04 -36.49
CA ASP A 301 6.23 -14.02 -36.92
C ASP A 301 5.05 -13.87 -35.96
N ALA A 302 4.55 -14.99 -35.38
CA ALA A 302 3.48 -14.95 -34.39
C ALA A 302 3.95 -14.27 -33.09
N VAL A 303 5.20 -14.53 -32.66
CA VAL A 303 5.79 -13.88 -31.50
C VAL A 303 5.94 -12.37 -31.74
N VAL A 304 6.44 -11.96 -32.90
CA VAL A 304 6.58 -10.53 -33.25
C VAL A 304 5.21 -9.84 -33.26
N THR A 305 4.22 -10.45 -33.91
CA THR A 305 2.86 -9.90 -33.98
C THR A 305 2.24 -9.75 -32.59
N LEU A 306 2.40 -10.76 -31.72
CA LEU A 306 1.90 -10.70 -30.35
C LEU A 306 2.60 -9.61 -29.53
N ARG A 307 3.92 -9.47 -29.67
CA ARG A 307 4.71 -8.43 -29.00
C ARG A 307 4.25 -7.03 -29.37
N GLU A 308 4.02 -6.78 -30.65
CA GLU A 308 3.53 -5.50 -31.16
C GLU A 308 2.14 -5.19 -30.62
N ARG A 309 1.23 -6.17 -30.65
CA ARG A 309 -0.13 -6.03 -30.10
C ARG A 309 -0.11 -5.71 -28.60
N ILE A 310 0.69 -6.42 -27.82
CA ILE A 310 0.87 -6.15 -26.39
C ILE A 310 1.46 -4.76 -26.16
N ALA A 311 2.47 -4.37 -26.95
CA ALA A 311 3.10 -3.06 -26.85
C ALA A 311 2.14 -1.91 -27.22
N HIS A 312 1.11 -2.19 -28.02
CA HIS A 312 0.04 -1.24 -28.31
C HIS A 312 -0.89 -1.07 -27.09
N LEU A 313 -1.32 -2.17 -26.47
CA LEU A 313 -2.24 -2.15 -25.33
C LEU A 313 -1.60 -1.63 -24.04
N ASN A 314 -0.35 -2.00 -23.78
CA ASN A 314 0.38 -1.60 -22.57
C ASN A 314 1.85 -1.27 -22.90
N PRO A 315 2.10 -0.06 -23.44
CA PRO A 315 3.43 0.38 -23.85
C PRO A 315 4.46 0.45 -22.71
N GLY A 316 4.00 0.61 -21.47
CA GLY A 316 4.86 0.73 -20.29
C GLY A 316 5.26 -0.59 -19.67
N ALA A 317 4.62 -1.71 -20.05
CA ALA A 317 4.99 -3.02 -19.54
C ALA A 317 6.18 -3.60 -20.32
N ARG A 318 7.30 -3.78 -19.63
CA ARG A 318 8.47 -4.46 -20.20
C ARG A 318 8.12 -5.92 -20.47
N GLN A 319 8.36 -6.36 -21.70
CA GLN A 319 8.11 -7.73 -22.16
C GLN A 319 9.40 -8.57 -22.10
N ILE A 320 9.34 -9.72 -21.44
CA ILE A 320 10.46 -10.66 -21.24
C ILE A 320 10.06 -12.00 -21.87
N THR A 321 10.99 -12.65 -22.57
CA THR A 321 10.78 -14.03 -23.03
C THR A 321 11.15 -15.00 -21.92
N ALA A 322 10.29 -15.97 -21.62
CA ALA A 322 10.62 -17.14 -20.82
C ALA A 322 10.97 -18.32 -21.73
N ASP A 323 12.18 -18.83 -21.61
CA ASP A 323 12.60 -20.06 -22.30
C ASP A 323 12.27 -21.27 -21.41
N HIS A 324 11.24 -22.05 -21.76
CA HIS A 324 10.71 -23.13 -20.92
C HIS A 324 10.40 -22.73 -19.46
N GLY A 325 9.94 -21.49 -19.25
CA GLY A 325 9.69 -20.93 -17.91
C GLY A 325 10.92 -20.31 -17.24
N ALA A 326 12.10 -20.38 -17.87
CA ALA A 326 13.31 -19.77 -17.35
C ALA A 326 13.29 -18.25 -17.55
N VAL A 327 13.22 -17.53 -16.43
CA VAL A 327 13.37 -16.09 -16.33
C VAL A 327 14.12 -15.79 -15.04
N ASP A 328 15.01 -14.81 -15.07
CA ASP A 328 15.67 -14.31 -13.86
C ASP A 328 14.64 -13.67 -12.91
N ALA A 329 14.64 -14.11 -11.66
CA ALA A 329 13.84 -13.54 -10.59
C ALA A 329 13.97 -12.03 -10.47
N ASP A 330 15.19 -11.49 -10.57
CA ASP A 330 15.44 -10.07 -10.42
C ASP A 330 14.84 -9.26 -11.59
N ALA A 331 14.55 -9.93 -12.71
CA ALA A 331 13.82 -9.32 -13.81
C ALA A 331 12.30 -9.23 -13.54
N LEU A 332 11.75 -10.01 -12.61
CA LEU A 332 10.31 -10.08 -12.30
C LEU A 332 9.92 -9.56 -10.91
N LEU A 333 10.88 -9.43 -10.00
CA LEU A 333 10.74 -8.80 -8.71
C LEU A 333 11.11 -7.31 -8.80
N HIS A 334 10.74 -6.51 -7.80
CA HIS A 334 11.12 -5.10 -7.70
C HIS A 334 10.60 -4.24 -8.87
N VAL A 335 9.43 -4.60 -9.41
CA VAL A 335 8.90 -4.00 -10.66
C VAL A 335 8.19 -2.66 -10.40
N GLY A 336 7.68 -2.46 -9.19
CA GLY A 336 6.94 -1.27 -8.79
C GLY A 336 7.86 -0.12 -8.42
N LEU A 337 7.28 1.08 -8.33
CA LEU A 337 7.96 2.31 -7.90
C LEU A 337 8.54 2.24 -6.48
N PHE A 338 8.17 1.23 -5.70
CA PHE A 338 8.31 1.16 -4.25
C PHE A 338 9.47 0.29 -3.78
N ASP A 339 10.63 0.36 -4.46
CA ASP A 339 11.85 -0.09 -3.84
C ASP A 339 12.36 0.95 -2.83
N MET A 340 11.81 0.89 -1.61
CA MET A 340 12.21 1.74 -0.48
C MET A 340 13.65 1.48 0.00
N SER A 341 14.37 0.52 -0.59
CA SER A 341 15.80 0.29 -0.32
C SER A 341 16.70 1.22 -1.13
N GLU A 342 16.21 1.76 -2.26
CA GLU A 342 16.99 2.62 -3.12
C GLU A 342 16.80 4.10 -2.78
N LYS A 343 17.91 4.85 -2.73
CA LYS A 343 17.91 6.29 -2.49
C LYS A 343 17.25 7.09 -3.62
N ASN A 344 16.99 6.46 -4.77
CA ASN A 344 16.43 7.10 -5.94
C ASN A 344 15.61 6.08 -6.76
N PRO A 345 14.28 5.99 -6.59
CA PRO A 345 13.46 5.05 -7.35
C PRO A 345 13.55 5.33 -8.86
N ASP A 346 13.58 4.29 -9.70
CA ASP A 346 13.58 4.42 -11.16
C ASP A 346 12.19 4.84 -11.69
N VAL A 347 11.85 6.10 -11.44
CA VAL A 347 10.61 6.75 -11.88
C VAL A 347 10.49 6.72 -13.41
N ARG A 348 11.60 6.88 -14.12
CA ARG A 348 11.62 6.92 -15.59
C ARG A 348 11.27 5.54 -16.16
N GLY A 349 11.90 4.48 -15.68
CA GLY A 349 11.59 3.11 -16.07
C GLY A 349 10.20 2.65 -15.63
N TRP A 350 9.73 3.08 -14.46
CA TRP A 350 8.40 2.72 -13.95
C TRP A 350 7.24 3.39 -14.72
N LEU A 351 7.36 4.68 -15.05
CA LEU A 351 6.37 5.38 -15.87
C LEU A 351 6.46 4.99 -17.33
N ALA A 352 7.69 4.84 -17.83
CA ALA A 352 8.00 4.68 -19.24
C ALA A 352 7.25 5.69 -20.13
N ALA A 353 7.05 6.94 -19.66
CA ALA A 353 6.16 7.91 -20.30
C ALA A 353 6.48 8.16 -21.79
N GLU A 354 7.76 8.05 -22.16
CA GLU A 354 8.23 8.18 -23.55
C GLU A 354 7.68 7.10 -24.48
N THR A 355 7.34 5.90 -23.98
CA THR A 355 6.78 4.81 -24.80
C THR A 355 5.34 5.07 -25.22
N TYR A 356 4.69 6.08 -24.63
CA TYR A 356 3.32 6.51 -24.91
C TYR A 356 3.25 7.73 -25.85
N ALA A 357 4.39 8.31 -26.25
CA ALA A 357 4.43 9.46 -27.13
C ALA A 357 4.13 9.10 -28.59
N ASP A 358 3.26 9.88 -29.24
CA ASP A 358 3.00 9.95 -30.69
C ASP A 358 3.01 8.59 -31.44
N ARG A 359 2.21 7.64 -30.95
CA ARG A 359 1.88 6.44 -31.74
C ARG A 359 0.59 6.69 -32.54
N PRO A 360 0.61 6.57 -33.88
CA PRO A 360 -0.62 6.66 -34.66
C PRO A 360 -1.58 5.56 -34.20
N ALA A 361 -2.88 5.88 -34.12
CA ALA A 361 -3.93 4.87 -33.94
C ALA A 361 -3.74 3.82 -35.05
N SER A 362 -3.38 2.58 -34.68
CA SER A 362 -3.14 1.55 -35.68
C SER A 362 -4.45 1.15 -36.32
N SER A 363 -4.54 1.25 -37.64
CA SER A 363 -5.55 0.57 -38.45
C SER A 363 -5.22 -0.93 -38.55
N GLY A 364 -5.21 -1.63 -37.42
CA GLY A 364 -5.12 -3.08 -37.38
C GLY A 364 -6.49 -3.73 -37.63
N PRO A 365 -6.57 -4.97 -38.12
CA PRO A 365 -7.86 -5.64 -38.39
C PRO A 365 -8.65 -6.03 -37.12
N ASN A 366 -8.07 -5.87 -35.93
CA ASN A 366 -8.63 -6.35 -34.66
C ASN A 366 -9.50 -5.30 -33.97
N ARG A 367 -10.78 -5.29 -34.36
CA ARG A 367 -11.83 -4.39 -33.82
C ARG A 367 -12.01 -4.40 -32.30
N HIS A 368 -11.56 -5.44 -31.60
CA HIS A 368 -11.70 -5.56 -30.15
C HIS A 368 -10.70 -4.70 -29.37
N ASP A 369 -9.55 -4.38 -29.96
CA ASP A 369 -8.53 -3.56 -29.31
C ASP A 369 -8.82 -2.05 -29.50
N ASP A 370 -9.60 -1.67 -30.52
CA ASP A 370 -9.95 -0.29 -30.86
C ASP A 370 -10.61 0.49 -29.70
N HIS A 371 -11.22 -0.24 -28.77
CA HIS A 371 -11.87 0.31 -27.59
C HIS A 371 -10.89 0.67 -26.48
N ILE A 372 -9.65 0.16 -26.50
CA ILE A 372 -8.63 0.42 -25.48
C ILE A 372 -7.62 1.43 -26.00
N GLN A 373 -7.35 2.48 -25.21
CA GLN A 373 -6.39 3.53 -25.55
C GLN A 373 -5.35 3.69 -24.46
N ALA A 374 -4.08 3.73 -24.86
CA ALA A 374 -2.94 3.98 -23.98
C ALA A 374 -2.28 5.29 -24.37
N PHE A 375 -2.22 6.27 -23.47
CA PHE A 375 -1.67 7.60 -23.76
C PHE A 375 -1.04 8.25 -22.52
N CYS A 376 -0.15 9.23 -22.74
CA CYS A 376 0.44 10.05 -21.69
C CYS A 376 0.01 11.51 -21.82
N LEU A 377 -0.39 12.10 -20.69
CA LEU A 377 -0.64 13.54 -20.55
C LEU A 377 0.53 14.18 -19.78
N THR A 378 0.97 15.34 -20.27
CA THR A 378 2.08 16.10 -19.70
C THR A 378 1.63 17.50 -19.29
N PHE A 379 2.06 17.96 -18.12
CA PHE A 379 1.79 19.31 -17.61
C PHE A 379 3.08 19.94 -17.09
N ASP A 380 3.52 21.01 -17.75
CA ASP A 380 4.76 21.72 -17.39
C ASP A 380 4.56 22.64 -16.18
N ALA A 381 3.36 23.18 -16.02
CA ALA A 381 2.99 23.95 -14.84
C ALA A 381 2.65 23.02 -13.65
N PRO A 382 2.92 23.44 -12.41
CA PRO A 382 2.47 22.72 -11.24
C PRO A 382 0.94 22.59 -11.22
N LEU A 383 0.43 21.48 -10.71
CA LEU A 383 -0.98 21.18 -10.56
C LEU A 383 -1.45 21.43 -9.12
N HIS A 384 -2.74 21.68 -8.93
CA HIS A 384 -3.36 21.80 -7.62
C HIS A 384 -3.84 20.43 -7.14
N TRP A 385 -3.44 20.02 -5.94
CA TRP A 385 -3.87 18.75 -5.34
C TRP A 385 -5.40 18.62 -5.27
N GLN A 386 -6.08 19.71 -4.86
CA GLN A 386 -7.54 19.75 -4.80
C GLN A 386 -8.18 19.51 -6.17
N GLY A 387 -7.65 20.14 -7.22
CA GLY A 387 -8.15 19.98 -8.59
C GLY A 387 -8.01 18.54 -9.08
N ILE A 388 -6.80 17.97 -9.00
CA ILE A 388 -6.56 16.60 -9.45
C ILE A 388 -7.29 15.57 -8.58
N GLY A 389 -7.34 15.75 -7.27
CA GLY A 389 -8.02 14.86 -6.33
C GLY A 389 -9.52 14.79 -6.63
N SER A 390 -10.20 15.94 -6.69
CA SER A 390 -11.63 15.99 -7.01
C SER A 390 -11.96 15.47 -8.40
N TRP A 391 -11.08 15.71 -9.39
CA TRP A 391 -11.26 15.15 -10.72
C TRP A 391 -11.12 13.62 -10.73
N LEU A 392 -10.10 13.06 -10.06
CA LEU A 392 -9.90 11.61 -9.96
C LEU A 392 -11.09 10.95 -9.24
N GLU A 393 -11.58 11.54 -8.15
CA GLU A 393 -12.77 11.06 -7.44
C GLU A 393 -14.00 11.03 -8.36
N MET A 394 -14.25 12.11 -9.12
CA MET A 394 -15.34 12.20 -10.08
C MET A 394 -15.17 11.16 -11.21
N LEU A 395 -13.96 11.02 -11.75
CA LEU A 395 -13.65 10.08 -12.82
C LEU A 395 -13.90 8.65 -12.38
N VAL A 396 -13.46 8.27 -11.18
CA VAL A 396 -13.70 6.95 -10.59
C VAL A 396 -15.18 6.71 -10.37
N ALA A 397 -15.89 7.68 -9.81
CA ALA A 397 -17.32 7.55 -9.50
C ALA A 397 -18.20 7.42 -10.76
N THR A 398 -17.80 8.03 -11.88
CA THR A 398 -18.62 8.09 -13.10
C THR A 398 -18.15 7.14 -14.21
N ARG A 399 -16.85 6.87 -14.28
CA ARG A 399 -16.18 6.14 -15.37
C ARG A 399 -15.11 5.16 -14.88
N GLY A 400 -15.18 4.72 -13.62
CA GLY A 400 -14.16 3.83 -13.03
C GLY A 400 -13.94 2.51 -13.78
N GLU A 401 -14.97 1.94 -14.42
CA GLU A 401 -14.83 0.72 -15.25
C GLU A 401 -14.09 0.97 -16.57
N SER A 402 -14.19 2.20 -17.10
CA SER A 402 -13.48 2.65 -18.30
C SER A 402 -12.03 3.03 -18.01
N LEU A 403 -11.67 3.31 -16.76
CA LEU A 403 -10.29 3.60 -16.37
C LEU A 403 -9.55 2.29 -16.07
N LEU A 404 -8.91 1.66 -17.03
CA LEU A 404 -8.26 0.37 -16.77
C LEU A 404 -7.01 0.53 -15.91
N ARG A 405 -6.23 1.59 -16.14
CA ARG A 405 -5.02 1.90 -15.36
C ARG A 405 -4.66 3.38 -15.44
N VAL A 406 -4.10 3.90 -14.36
CA VAL A 406 -3.40 5.18 -14.35
C VAL A 406 -2.11 5.09 -13.55
N LYS A 407 -1.03 5.66 -14.07
CA LYS A 407 0.21 5.90 -13.34
C LYS A 407 0.63 7.34 -13.56
N GLY A 408 1.19 7.99 -12.56
CA GLY A 408 1.71 9.33 -12.80
C GLY A 408 2.67 9.82 -11.75
N ILE A 409 3.46 10.81 -12.14
CA ILE A 409 4.19 11.71 -11.25
C ILE A 409 3.64 13.11 -11.42
N LEU A 410 3.44 13.77 -10.29
CA LEU A 410 2.80 15.07 -10.21
C LEU A 410 3.78 16.09 -9.65
N ASN A 411 3.90 17.19 -10.36
CA ASN A 411 4.41 18.45 -9.83
C ASN A 411 3.23 19.21 -9.23
N LEU A 412 3.25 19.42 -7.91
CA LEU A 412 2.14 20.02 -7.19
C LEU A 412 2.55 21.36 -6.58
N HIS A 413 1.61 22.31 -6.55
CA HIS A 413 1.81 23.57 -5.83
C HIS A 413 2.16 23.32 -4.35
N GLY A 414 3.21 23.99 -3.86
CA GLY A 414 3.68 23.86 -2.48
C GLY A 414 4.45 22.56 -2.19
N GLN A 415 4.75 21.74 -3.20
CA GLN A 415 5.55 20.52 -3.05
C GLN A 415 6.80 20.55 -3.94
N GLU A 416 7.97 20.47 -3.33
CA GLU A 416 9.24 20.46 -4.09
C GLU A 416 9.55 19.09 -4.70
N ARG A 417 9.07 18.02 -4.08
CA ARG A 417 9.30 16.62 -4.48
C ARG A 417 8.11 16.08 -5.27
N PRO A 418 8.32 15.15 -6.22
CA PRO A 418 7.23 14.61 -7.01
C PRO A 418 6.31 13.75 -6.15
N VAL A 419 5.02 13.82 -6.45
CA VAL A 419 4.02 12.91 -5.88
C VAL A 419 3.64 11.87 -6.91
N ALA A 420 3.85 10.60 -6.59
CA ALA A 420 3.45 9.49 -7.43
C ALA A 420 2.02 9.06 -7.13
N ILE A 421 1.26 8.81 -8.19
CA ILE A 421 -0.07 8.19 -8.13
C ILE A 421 -0.10 6.94 -8.99
N HIS A 422 -0.86 5.95 -8.56
CA HIS A 422 -1.13 4.74 -9.32
C HIS A 422 -2.53 4.28 -8.98
N GLY A 423 -3.33 3.94 -9.99
CA GLY A 423 -4.62 3.31 -9.80
C GLY A 423 -4.92 2.28 -10.87
N VAL A 424 -5.80 1.35 -10.51
CA VAL A 424 -6.38 0.34 -11.38
C VAL A 424 -7.89 0.41 -11.19
N GLN A 425 -8.63 0.68 -12.27
CA GLN A 425 -10.08 0.83 -12.19
C GLN A 425 -10.48 1.86 -11.13
N HIS A 426 -11.27 1.45 -10.16
CA HIS A 426 -11.80 2.29 -9.09
C HIS A 426 -10.84 2.43 -7.89
N LEU A 427 -9.64 1.84 -7.96
CA LEU A 427 -8.74 1.71 -6.81
C LEU A 427 -7.49 2.54 -7.04
N PHE A 428 -7.21 3.43 -6.11
CA PHE A 428 -6.01 4.26 -6.12
C PHE A 428 -5.15 3.95 -4.91
N HIS A 429 -3.84 3.82 -5.16
CA HIS A 429 -2.87 3.77 -4.09
C HIS A 429 -2.83 5.14 -3.39
N PRO A 430 -2.57 5.18 -2.07
CA PRO A 430 -2.24 6.41 -1.40
C PRO A 430 -1.13 7.16 -2.18
N PRO A 431 -1.34 8.44 -2.48
CA PRO A 431 -0.33 9.25 -3.16
C PRO A 431 0.98 9.21 -2.38
N THR A 432 2.08 8.95 -3.08
CA THR A 432 3.37 8.75 -2.45
C THR A 432 4.30 9.90 -2.79
N LEU A 433 4.82 10.58 -1.76
CA LEU A 433 5.86 11.58 -1.94
C LEU A 433 7.20 10.90 -2.17
N LEU A 434 7.79 11.11 -3.35
CA LEU A 434 9.07 10.51 -3.73
C LEU A 434 10.25 11.27 -3.11
N ALA A 435 11.43 10.63 -3.09
CA ALA A 435 12.64 11.22 -2.51
C ALA A 435 13.10 12.47 -3.28
N ALA A 436 13.10 12.41 -4.61
CA ALA A 436 13.53 13.49 -5.49
C ALA A 436 12.93 13.32 -6.90
N TRP A 437 13.01 14.38 -7.70
CA TRP A 437 12.81 14.30 -9.14
C TRP A 437 13.95 13.56 -9.83
N PRO A 438 13.71 12.88 -10.96
CA PRO A 438 14.79 12.33 -11.77
C PRO A 438 15.81 13.40 -12.17
N GLU A 439 17.07 13.03 -12.25
CA GLU A 439 18.13 13.97 -12.60
C GLU A 439 17.90 14.59 -13.98
N GLY A 440 18.02 15.92 -14.06
CA GLY A 440 17.76 16.69 -15.29
C GLY A 440 16.28 16.80 -15.68
N ASP A 441 15.35 16.36 -14.83
CA ASP A 441 13.92 16.50 -15.09
C ASP A 441 13.44 17.95 -14.89
N PRO A 442 12.65 18.53 -15.83
CA PRO A 442 12.10 19.88 -15.72
C PRO A 442 10.96 20.00 -14.68
N ARG A 443 10.66 18.94 -13.92
CA ARG A 443 9.51 18.83 -13.01
C ARG A 443 8.18 18.87 -13.77
N THR A 444 8.15 18.22 -14.92
CA THR A 444 6.91 18.06 -15.70
C THR A 444 6.09 16.93 -15.10
N SER A 445 4.81 17.21 -14.79
CA SER A 445 3.87 16.16 -14.40
C SER A 445 3.63 15.25 -15.60
N ARG A 446 3.65 13.94 -15.39
CA ARG A 446 3.41 12.93 -16.43
C ARG A 446 2.41 11.93 -15.91
N LEU A 447 1.32 11.76 -16.64
CA LEU A 447 0.21 10.89 -16.30
C LEU A 447 -0.06 9.94 -17.46
N VAL A 448 0.18 8.67 -17.25
CA VAL A 448 -0.10 7.58 -18.18
C VAL A 448 -1.47 7.01 -17.86
N PHE A 449 -2.32 6.92 -18.88
CA PHE A 449 -3.64 6.32 -18.80
C PHE A 449 -3.73 5.13 -19.76
N ILE A 450 -4.39 4.08 -19.31
CA ILE A 450 -4.96 3.05 -20.18
C ILE A 450 -6.46 3.04 -19.92
N THR A 451 -7.24 3.35 -20.94
CA THR A 451 -8.69 3.51 -20.83
C THR A 451 -9.43 2.60 -21.78
N ARG A 452 -10.73 2.39 -21.53
CA ARG A 452 -11.67 1.71 -22.41
C ARG A 452 -12.87 2.61 -22.70
N ASP A 453 -13.17 2.82 -23.97
CA ASP A 453 -14.29 3.66 -24.43
C ASP A 453 -14.28 5.08 -23.82
N LEU A 454 -13.09 5.57 -23.48
CA LEU A 454 -12.91 6.86 -22.83
C LEU A 454 -11.74 7.60 -23.49
N PRO A 455 -12.06 8.51 -24.43
CA PRO A 455 -11.08 9.24 -25.22
C PRO A 455 -10.11 10.10 -24.42
N ARG A 456 -8.92 10.31 -24.99
CA ARG A 456 -7.86 11.15 -24.41
C ARG A 456 -8.31 12.58 -24.10
N ASP A 457 -9.00 13.22 -25.03
CA ASP A 457 -9.48 14.60 -24.91
C ASP A 457 -10.44 14.76 -23.74
N VAL A 458 -11.36 13.82 -23.53
CA VAL A 458 -12.27 13.82 -22.38
C VAL A 458 -11.50 13.79 -21.05
N ILE A 459 -10.45 12.97 -20.95
CA ILE A 459 -9.58 12.92 -19.76
C ILE A 459 -8.80 14.23 -19.59
N GLU A 460 -8.18 14.71 -20.66
CA GLU A 460 -7.33 15.90 -20.65
C GLU A 460 -8.12 17.17 -20.31
N ASP A 461 -9.25 17.39 -20.97
CA ASP A 461 -10.11 18.55 -20.76
C ASP A 461 -10.72 18.54 -19.36
N GLY A 462 -11.15 17.37 -18.88
CA GLY A 462 -11.68 17.22 -17.52
C GLY A 462 -10.65 17.59 -16.46
N LEU A 463 -9.43 17.07 -16.59
CA LEU A 463 -8.35 17.36 -15.64
C LEU A 463 -7.96 18.86 -15.68
N ARG A 464 -7.87 19.44 -16.88
CA ARG A 464 -7.57 20.88 -17.04
C ARG A 464 -8.65 21.76 -16.40
N ALA A 465 -9.93 21.44 -16.61
CA ALA A 465 -11.04 22.22 -16.07
C ALA A 465 -11.05 22.23 -14.53
N PHE A 466 -10.87 21.06 -13.90
CA PHE A 466 -10.81 20.96 -12.43
C PHE A 466 -9.58 21.64 -11.86
N ASN A 467 -8.43 21.54 -12.52
CA ASN A 467 -7.21 22.20 -12.08
C ASN A 467 -7.35 23.74 -12.15
N ALA A 468 -7.94 24.28 -13.22
CA ALA A 468 -8.20 25.71 -13.36
C ALA A 468 -9.21 26.22 -12.31
N ALA A 469 -10.24 25.45 -12.00
CA ALA A 469 -11.20 25.82 -10.96
C ALA A 469 -10.55 25.93 -9.57
N ALA A 470 -9.60 25.05 -9.26
CA ALA A 470 -8.85 25.06 -8.00
C ALA A 470 -7.83 26.22 -7.89
N GLU A 471 -7.46 26.84 -9.01
CA GLU A 471 -6.60 28.04 -9.01
C GLU A 471 -7.39 29.31 -8.65
N THR A 472 -8.70 29.32 -8.94
CA THR A 472 -9.60 30.46 -8.71
C THR A 472 -10.34 30.44 -7.37
N ALA A 473 -10.24 29.35 -6.62
CA ALA A 473 -10.87 29.13 -5.31
C ALA A 473 -9.88 29.43 -4.18
#